data_AF-A0A368N516-F1
#
_entry.id   AF-A0A368N516-F1
#
_cell.length_a   1.000
_cell.length_b   1.000
_cell.length_c   1.000
_cell.angle_alpha   90.00
_cell.angle_beta   90.00
_cell.angle_gamma   90.00
#
_symmetry.space_group_name_H-M   'P 1'
#
loop_
_entity.id
_entity.type
_entity.pdbx_description
1 polymer ?
#
loop_
_entity_poly.entity_id
_entity_poly.type
_entity_poly.pdbx_seq_one_letter_code
_entity_poly.pdbx_strand_id
1 'polypeptide(L)'
;MADLLWVKMPSSWVTDEKLASSFSSKASVSKDIAALKIFLYMCLFANPIKRRRVTSPVFYLPERLMRFEEVTQAEAQLTYDDICEGCSLSRKLVRDGLRKLIEIRLVVKEGTTRKIRYVVQGSLDSGWAKLPKRELIKLDNKVAAFHAIKNRYEHERNALKLFIYLLTVRTNRFKHIDVSRNAISKATGIDLYQIDDSLGFLQGIGLIEDIKSKGYLARASQHSEGYKLHRYFLVGSAGLVGKGGDVNDVIIDIPD
;
A
#
# COMPACT_ATOMS: atom_id res chain seq x y z
N MET A 1 -17.37 19.90 1.42
CA MET A 1 -16.08 19.36 0.96
C MET A 1 -16.37 18.31 -0.09
N ALA A 2 -16.24 18.66 -1.37
CA ALA A 2 -16.51 17.75 -2.47
C ALA A 2 -15.31 16.80 -2.69
N ASP A 3 -15.62 15.50 -2.71
CA ASP A 3 -15.06 14.48 -3.61
C ASP A 3 -13.56 14.21 -3.66
N LEU A 4 -13.03 13.62 -2.58
CA LEU A 4 -12.03 12.56 -2.77
C LEU A 4 -12.43 11.33 -1.95
N LEU A 5 -13.35 10.53 -2.51
CA LEU A 5 -13.59 9.15 -2.07
C LEU A 5 -12.26 8.35 -2.03
N TRP A 6 -11.33 8.71 -2.91
CA TRP A 6 -10.10 8.00 -3.20
C TRP A 6 -8.90 8.93 -3.24
N VAL A 7 -7.74 8.45 -2.81
CA VAL A 7 -6.44 9.11 -3.01
C VAL A 7 -5.47 8.18 -3.74
N LYS A 8 -4.50 8.76 -4.45
CA LYS A 8 -3.46 7.99 -5.15
C LYS A 8 -2.36 7.59 -4.18
N MET A 9 -1.99 6.31 -4.17
CA MET A 9 -0.89 5.75 -3.42
C MET A 9 0.16 5.20 -4.40
N PRO A 10 1.42 5.68 -4.40
CA PRO A 10 2.47 5.07 -5.21
C PRO A 10 2.63 3.59 -4.86
N SER A 11 2.60 2.71 -5.86
CA SER A 11 2.54 1.26 -5.65
C SER A 11 3.54 0.46 -6.50
N SER A 12 4.29 1.10 -7.40
CA SER A 12 5.31 0.41 -8.21
C SER A 12 6.33 -0.35 -7.35
N TRP A 13 6.70 0.19 -6.20
CA TRP A 13 7.63 -0.48 -5.28
C TRP A 13 7.09 -1.80 -4.71
N VAL A 14 5.76 -2.01 -4.74
CA VAL A 14 5.15 -3.27 -4.30
C VAL A 14 5.34 -4.35 -5.35
N THR A 15 5.23 -4.01 -6.63
CA THR A 15 5.50 -4.94 -7.75
C THR A 15 7.00 -5.21 -7.93
N ASP A 16 7.86 -4.26 -7.56
CA ASP A 16 9.33 -4.39 -7.64
C ASP A 16 9.95 -5.23 -6.49
N GLU A 17 9.19 -6.17 -5.90
CA GLU A 17 9.58 -7.07 -4.80
C GLU A 17 10.12 -6.39 -3.52
N LYS A 18 10.05 -5.06 -3.43
CA LYS A 18 10.55 -4.31 -2.28
C LYS A 18 9.72 -4.56 -1.03
N LEU A 19 8.43 -4.84 -1.19
CA LEU A 19 7.55 -5.22 -0.10
C LEU A 19 8.01 -6.54 0.56
N ALA A 20 8.35 -7.55 -0.26
CA ALA A 20 8.84 -8.83 0.21
C ALA A 20 10.23 -8.71 0.87
N SER A 21 11.18 -8.04 0.21
CA SER A 21 12.55 -7.92 0.70
C SER A 21 12.69 -7.03 1.94
N SER A 22 11.94 -5.93 2.01
CA SER A 22 12.13 -4.92 3.06
C SER A 22 11.29 -5.14 4.33
N PHE A 23 10.19 -5.91 4.27
CA PHE A 23 9.22 -6.04 5.37
C PHE A 23 8.96 -7.49 5.80
N SER A 24 9.99 -8.35 5.80
CA SER A 24 9.85 -9.76 6.17
C SER A 24 10.74 -10.21 7.34
N SER A 25 11.50 -9.29 7.94
CA SER A 25 12.41 -9.66 9.04
C SER A 25 11.67 -9.88 10.36
N LYS A 26 11.87 -11.05 10.98
CA LYS A 26 11.26 -11.39 12.28
C LYS A 26 11.76 -10.52 13.44
N ALA A 27 12.99 -10.01 13.35
CA ALA A 27 13.57 -9.15 14.39
C ALA A 27 12.97 -7.73 14.41
N SER A 28 12.25 -7.32 13.36
CA SER A 28 11.77 -5.94 13.19
C SER A 28 10.26 -5.83 13.02
N VAL A 29 9.46 -6.79 13.46
CA VAL A 29 7.99 -6.83 13.25
C VAL A 29 7.31 -5.51 13.62
N SER A 30 7.59 -4.97 14.81
CA SER A 30 6.99 -3.69 15.26
C SER A 30 7.43 -2.49 14.42
N LYS A 31 8.70 -2.43 14.01
CA LYS A 31 9.26 -1.39 13.12
C LYS A 31 8.62 -1.47 11.73
N ASP A 32 8.39 -2.68 11.22
CA ASP A 32 7.78 -2.93 9.92
C ASP A 32 6.30 -2.50 9.92
N ILE A 33 5.54 -2.91 10.95
CA ILE A 33 4.13 -2.50 11.12
C ILE A 33 4.03 -0.98 11.20
N ALA A 34 4.87 -0.34 12.02
CA ALA A 34 4.89 1.12 12.15
C ALA A 34 5.17 1.79 10.80
N ALA A 35 6.18 1.34 10.06
CA ALA A 35 6.51 1.89 8.75
C ALA A 35 5.36 1.74 7.74
N LEU A 36 4.70 0.58 7.68
CA LEU A 36 3.58 0.35 6.76
C LEU A 36 2.36 1.23 7.10
N LYS A 37 2.02 1.36 8.40
CA LYS A 37 0.96 2.28 8.86
C LYS A 37 1.26 3.73 8.47
N ILE A 38 2.49 4.19 8.75
CA ILE A 38 2.92 5.56 8.44
C ILE A 38 2.88 5.81 6.94
N PHE A 39 3.32 4.86 6.11
CA PHE A 39 3.26 4.98 4.66
C PHE A 39 1.82 5.16 4.16
N LEU A 40 0.89 4.29 4.61
CA LEU A 40 -0.53 4.38 4.27
C LEU A 40 -1.12 5.72 4.73
N TYR A 41 -0.85 6.11 5.97
CA TYR A 41 -1.32 7.37 6.55
C TYR A 41 -0.78 8.59 5.80
N MET A 42 0.49 8.61 5.42
CA MET A 42 1.05 9.68 4.58
C MET A 42 0.32 9.77 3.24
N CYS A 43 0.07 8.64 2.56
CA CYS A 43 -0.64 8.64 1.28
C CYS A 43 -2.09 9.14 1.43
N LEU A 44 -2.74 8.85 2.56
CA LEU A 44 -4.09 9.32 2.86
C LEU A 44 -4.19 10.86 2.97
N PHE A 45 -3.13 11.52 3.45
CA PHE A 45 -3.08 12.97 3.66
C PHE A 45 -2.14 13.69 2.68
N ALA A 46 -1.58 12.98 1.70
CA ALA A 46 -0.70 13.56 0.71
C ALA A 46 -1.47 14.36 -0.36
N ASN A 47 -0.88 15.47 -0.78
CA ASN A 47 -1.29 16.22 -1.96
C ASN A 47 -0.38 15.89 -3.15
N PRO A 48 -0.91 15.80 -4.37
CA PRO A 48 -0.11 15.62 -5.57
C PRO A 48 0.64 16.92 -5.89
N ILE A 49 1.96 16.84 -6.01
CA ILE A 49 2.83 17.99 -6.33
C ILE A 49 3.73 17.62 -7.51
N LYS A 50 3.74 18.46 -8.55
CA LYS A 50 4.65 18.31 -9.68
C LYS A 50 6.06 18.71 -9.27
N ARG A 51 7.03 17.84 -9.53
CA ARG A 51 8.45 18.05 -9.25
C ARG A 51 9.26 17.74 -10.50
N ARG A 52 10.34 18.50 -10.71
CA ARG A 52 11.29 18.21 -11.79
C ARG A 52 12.24 17.11 -11.32
N ARG A 53 12.28 16.02 -12.08
CA ARG A 53 13.20 14.90 -11.89
C ARG A 53 14.22 14.92 -13.01
N VAL A 54 15.50 14.77 -12.66
CA VAL A 54 16.56 14.59 -13.67
C VAL A 54 16.40 13.22 -14.30
N THR A 55 16.15 13.20 -15.61
CA THR A 55 15.88 11.98 -16.38
C THR A 55 17.16 11.24 -16.79
N SER A 56 18.32 11.91 -16.74
CA SER A 56 19.59 11.35 -17.21
C SER A 56 20.60 11.24 -16.06
N PRO A 57 21.03 10.03 -15.66
CA PRO A 57 22.05 9.82 -14.63
C PRO A 57 23.47 10.04 -15.19
N VAL A 58 23.64 10.90 -16.19
CA VAL A 58 24.97 11.21 -16.71
C VAL A 58 25.55 12.32 -15.83
N PHE A 59 26.18 11.89 -14.74
CA PHE A 59 26.81 12.75 -13.72
C PHE A 59 27.90 13.70 -14.28
N TYR A 60 28.20 13.63 -15.58
CA TYR A 60 29.21 14.43 -16.28
C TYR A 60 28.63 15.46 -17.25
N LEU A 61 27.30 15.53 -17.43
CA LEU A 61 26.71 16.55 -18.31
C LEU A 61 26.57 17.90 -17.57
N PRO A 62 26.96 19.03 -18.21
CA PRO A 62 26.63 20.36 -17.72
C PRO A 62 25.11 20.51 -17.53
N GLU A 63 24.67 21.23 -16.49
CA GLU A 63 23.26 21.38 -16.10
C GLU A 63 22.34 21.82 -17.26
N ARG A 64 22.86 22.67 -18.16
CA ARG A 64 22.16 23.14 -19.37
C ARG A 64 21.77 22.03 -20.37
N LEU A 65 22.40 20.86 -20.30
CA LEU A 65 22.11 19.69 -21.14
C LEU A 65 21.32 18.62 -20.40
N MET A 66 21.04 18.81 -19.10
CA MET A 66 20.22 17.87 -18.34
C MET A 66 18.78 17.94 -18.81
N ARG A 67 18.21 16.79 -19.14
CA ARG A 67 16.77 16.67 -19.42
C ARG A 67 16.05 16.47 -18.09
N PHE A 68 15.03 17.27 -17.88
CA PHE A 68 14.13 17.16 -16.74
C PHE A 68 12.79 16.60 -17.20
N GLU A 69 12.27 15.65 -16.45
CA GLU A 69 10.90 15.18 -16.56
C GLU A 69 10.10 15.75 -15.39
N GLU A 70 8.89 16.23 -15.66
CA GLU A 70 7.96 16.57 -14.59
C GLU A 70 7.28 15.29 -14.09
N VAL A 71 7.47 14.98 -12.81
CA VAL A 71 6.85 13.84 -12.15
C VAL A 71 5.96 14.35 -11.03
N THR A 72 4.72 13.88 -11.01
CA THR A 72 3.80 14.15 -9.90
C THR A 72 4.13 13.21 -8.74
N GLN A 73 4.46 13.76 -7.58
CA GLN A 73 4.76 12.99 -6.35
C GLN A 73 3.74 13.29 -5.25
N ALA A 74 3.59 12.36 -4.30
CA ALA A 74 2.75 12.56 -3.13
C ALA A 74 3.56 13.27 -2.04
N GLU A 75 3.07 14.42 -1.56
CA GLU A 75 3.67 15.15 -0.45
C GLU A 75 2.68 15.33 0.69
N ALA A 76 3.07 14.92 1.90
CA ALA A 76 2.29 15.10 3.11
C ALA A 76 2.96 16.10 4.07
N GLN A 77 2.17 17.04 4.59
CA GLN A 77 2.55 17.96 5.65
C GLN A 77 1.89 17.49 6.95
N LEU A 78 2.57 16.59 7.65
CA LEU A 78 2.07 15.97 8.88
C LEU A 78 3.04 16.30 10.01
N THR A 79 2.50 16.68 11.16
CA THR A 79 3.30 16.77 12.38
C THR A 79 3.58 15.37 12.94
N TYR A 80 4.51 15.31 13.88
CA TYR A 80 4.82 14.06 14.56
C TYR A 80 3.64 13.54 15.38
N ASP A 81 2.89 14.45 15.99
CA ASP A 81 1.71 14.12 16.80
C ASP A 81 0.55 13.65 15.91
N ASP A 82 0.34 14.25 14.72
CA ASP A 82 -0.65 13.77 13.74
C ASP A 82 -0.38 12.31 13.35
N ILE A 83 0.90 11.95 13.16
CA ILE A 83 1.29 10.56 12.82
C ILE A 83 1.08 9.64 14.02
N CYS A 84 1.41 10.08 15.24
CA CYS A 84 1.20 9.28 16.45
C CYS A 84 -0.29 8.97 16.65
N GLU A 85 -1.14 9.99 16.59
CA GLU A 85 -2.59 9.86 16.77
C GLU A 85 -3.24 9.08 15.64
N GLY A 86 -3.01 9.47 14.39
CA GLY A 86 -3.65 8.86 13.22
C GLY A 86 -3.23 7.42 12.96
N CYS A 87 -2.00 7.03 13.34
CA CYS A 87 -1.51 5.66 13.23
C CYS A 87 -1.70 4.80 14.49
N SER A 88 -2.17 5.39 15.60
CA SER A 88 -2.19 4.76 16.92
C SER A 88 -0.81 4.20 17.32
N LEU A 89 0.23 5.03 17.17
CA LEU A 89 1.63 4.67 17.42
C LEU A 89 2.25 5.52 18.52
N SER A 90 3.14 4.91 19.31
CA SER A 90 3.97 5.67 20.24
C SER A 90 5.03 6.48 19.49
N ARG A 91 5.52 7.55 20.12
CA ARG A 91 6.59 8.38 19.55
C ARG A 91 7.83 7.56 19.17
N LYS A 92 8.19 6.53 19.93
CA LYS A 92 9.32 5.65 19.59
C LYS A 92 9.08 4.87 18.30
N LEU A 93 7.88 4.30 18.12
CA LEU A 93 7.52 3.55 16.90
C LEU A 93 7.43 4.44 15.68
N VAL A 94 6.89 5.67 15.82
CA VAL A 94 6.87 6.63 14.71
C VAL A 94 8.28 6.93 14.22
N ARG A 95 9.24 7.15 15.14
CA ARG A 95 10.63 7.42 14.80
C ARG A 95 11.23 6.25 14.05
N ASP A 96 11.04 5.04 14.57
CA ASP A 96 11.66 3.83 14.04
C ASP A 96 11.05 3.45 12.68
N GLY A 97 9.74 3.63 12.50
CA GLY A 97 9.04 3.45 11.24
C GLY A 97 9.43 4.49 10.18
N LEU A 98 9.46 5.77 10.52
CA LEU A 98 9.95 6.84 9.62
C LEU A 98 11.38 6.59 9.18
N ARG A 99 12.26 6.22 10.12
CA ARG A 99 13.65 5.90 9.82
C ARG A 99 13.73 4.75 8.82
N LYS A 100 12.93 3.69 9.01
CA LYS A 100 12.85 2.57 8.05
C LYS A 100 12.47 3.07 6.66
N LEU A 101 11.39 3.85 6.54
CA LEU A 101 10.88 4.34 5.26
C LEU A 101 11.91 5.19 4.52
N ILE A 102 12.71 5.97 5.25
CA ILE A 102 13.81 6.77 4.70
C ILE A 102 14.99 5.88 4.29
N GLU A 103 15.40 4.93 5.15
CA GLU A 103 16.47 3.95 4.88
C GLU A 103 16.21 3.19 3.57
N ILE A 104 14.97 2.72 3.37
CA ILE A 104 14.57 2.02 2.15
C ILE A 104 14.17 2.97 1.02
N ARG A 105 14.28 4.29 1.16
CA ARG A 105 13.94 5.29 0.13
C ARG A 105 12.50 5.21 -0.38
N LEU A 106 11.53 4.92 0.48
CA LEU A 106 10.10 5.08 0.17
C LEU A 106 9.58 6.48 0.53
N VAL A 107 10.21 7.15 1.49
CA VAL A 107 9.87 8.51 1.90
C VAL A 107 11.15 9.33 2.03
N VAL A 108 11.11 10.56 1.56
CA VAL A 108 12.14 11.57 1.81
C VAL A 108 11.56 12.62 2.74
N LYS A 109 12.31 12.98 3.78
CA LYS A 109 11.97 14.06 4.70
C LYS A 109 12.68 15.34 4.24
N GLU A 110 11.91 16.36 3.93
CA GLU A 110 12.41 17.68 3.49
C GLU A 110 11.94 18.80 4.43
N GLY A 111 12.58 19.96 4.30
CA GLY A 111 12.19 21.18 5.00
C GLY A 111 12.95 21.42 6.30
N THR A 112 12.46 22.38 7.08
CA THR A 112 13.05 22.76 8.37
C THR A 112 12.31 22.09 9.52
N THR A 113 12.87 22.19 10.74
CA THR A 113 12.22 21.66 11.96
C THR A 113 10.78 22.16 12.16
N ARG A 114 10.45 23.36 11.64
CA ARG A 114 9.12 23.98 11.76
C ARG A 114 8.18 23.70 10.58
N LYS A 115 8.71 23.30 9.42
CA LYS A 115 7.93 23.04 8.19
C LYS A 115 8.45 21.77 7.52
N ILE A 116 8.17 20.64 8.15
CA ILE A 116 8.57 19.32 7.66
C ILE A 116 7.60 18.90 6.55
N ARG A 117 8.15 18.43 5.44
CA ARG A 117 7.41 17.81 4.33
C ARG A 117 7.89 16.38 4.17
N TYR A 118 6.96 15.46 4.01
CA TYR A 118 7.26 14.06 3.71
C TYR A 118 6.88 13.78 2.25
N VAL A 119 7.89 13.52 1.43
CA VAL A 119 7.72 13.22 0.00
C VAL A 119 7.75 11.71 -0.18
N VAL A 120 6.60 11.14 -0.50
CA VAL A 120 6.47 9.72 -0.83
C VAL A 120 7.07 9.49 -2.23
N GLN A 121 8.02 8.57 -2.31
CA GLN A 121 8.71 8.25 -3.55
C GLN A 121 7.83 7.39 -4.46
N GLY A 122 8.06 7.52 -5.77
CA GLY A 122 7.22 6.95 -6.82
C GLY A 122 6.43 8.03 -7.57
N SER A 123 5.95 7.68 -8.76
CA SER A 123 5.15 8.57 -9.61
C SER A 123 3.67 8.40 -9.29
N LEU A 124 2.91 9.50 -9.32
CA LEU A 124 1.44 9.51 -9.31
C LEU A 124 0.86 9.63 -10.73
N ASP A 125 1.71 9.70 -11.75
CA ASP A 125 1.32 9.71 -13.16
C ASP A 125 1.14 8.27 -13.66
N SER A 126 1.96 7.33 -13.18
CA SER A 126 1.90 5.89 -13.50
C SER A 126 2.32 5.03 -12.30
N GLY A 127 1.85 3.78 -12.21
CA GLY A 127 2.28 2.84 -11.17
C GLY A 127 1.78 3.18 -9.76
N TRP A 128 0.53 3.62 -9.66
CA TRP A 128 -0.16 3.97 -8.42
C TRP A 128 -1.46 3.20 -8.25
N ALA A 129 -1.91 3.08 -7.01
CA ALA A 129 -3.13 2.42 -6.60
C ALA A 129 -4.14 3.41 -6.00
N LYS A 130 -5.44 3.13 -6.13
CA LYS A 130 -6.49 3.90 -5.42
C LYS A 130 -6.58 3.43 -3.98
N LEU A 131 -6.50 4.37 -3.03
CA LEU A 131 -6.65 4.12 -1.60
C LEU A 131 -8.01 4.70 -1.12
N PRO A 132 -8.88 3.91 -0.46
CA PRO A 132 -10.24 4.31 -0.03
C PRO A 132 -10.18 5.30 1.13
N LYS A 133 -10.02 6.59 0.83
CA LYS A 133 -9.83 7.60 1.87
C LYS A 133 -11.07 7.72 2.76
N ARG A 134 -12.26 7.74 2.16
CA ARG A 134 -13.53 7.93 2.88
C ARG A 134 -13.80 6.79 3.85
N GLU A 135 -13.53 5.55 3.45
CA GLU A 135 -13.83 4.39 4.26
C GLU A 135 -12.77 4.13 5.33
N LEU A 136 -11.53 4.54 5.08
CA LEU A 136 -10.43 4.38 6.04
C LEU A 136 -10.41 5.48 7.11
N ILE A 137 -10.74 6.72 6.74
CA ILE A 137 -10.64 7.88 7.65
C ILE A 137 -12.01 8.22 8.23
N LYS A 138 -12.09 8.28 9.56
CA LYS A 138 -13.25 8.78 10.28
C LYS A 138 -13.16 10.31 10.44
N LEU A 139 -14.22 10.93 10.98
CA LEU A 139 -14.30 12.39 11.17
C LEU A 139 -13.15 12.98 12.00
N ASP A 140 -12.46 12.16 12.79
CA ASP A 140 -11.34 12.55 13.66
C ASP A 140 -9.96 12.47 12.97
N ASN A 141 -9.92 12.30 11.65
CA ASN A 141 -8.69 12.09 10.87
C ASN A 141 -7.89 10.82 11.25
N LYS A 142 -8.49 9.90 12.00
CA LYS A 142 -7.84 8.64 12.39
C LYS A 142 -8.26 7.50 11.49
N VAL A 143 -7.37 6.53 11.35
CA VAL A 143 -7.66 5.27 10.66
C VAL A 143 -8.12 4.26 11.70
N ALA A 144 -9.42 4.02 11.78
CA ALA A 144 -10.03 3.19 12.82
C ALA A 144 -9.38 1.80 12.92
N ALA A 145 -9.08 1.17 11.77
CA ALA A 145 -8.44 -0.14 11.70
C ALA A 145 -7.07 -0.19 12.38
N PHE A 146 -6.33 0.93 12.43
CA PHE A 146 -4.99 0.96 13.02
C PHE A 146 -4.98 0.85 14.54
N HIS A 147 -6.08 1.22 15.22
CA HIS A 147 -6.21 1.06 16.67
C HIS A 147 -6.31 -0.40 17.10
N ALA A 148 -6.83 -1.28 16.25
CA ALA A 148 -6.92 -2.72 16.53
C ALA A 148 -5.57 -3.44 16.42
N ILE A 149 -4.58 -2.83 15.75
CA ILE A 149 -3.25 -3.41 15.52
C ILE A 149 -2.32 -3.09 16.69
N LYS A 150 -1.87 -4.13 17.40
CA LYS A 150 -1.01 -4.05 18.59
C LYS A 150 0.47 -3.81 18.27
N ASN A 151 0.88 -4.01 17.01
CA ASN A 151 2.24 -3.83 16.52
C ASN A 151 3.24 -4.84 17.10
N ARG A 152 2.80 -6.08 17.36
CA ARG A 152 3.60 -7.11 18.04
C ARG A 152 3.69 -8.42 17.26
N TYR A 153 2.72 -8.71 16.41
CA TYR A 153 2.60 -10.04 15.82
C TYR A 153 2.88 -10.06 14.33
N GLU A 154 3.44 -11.17 13.86
CA GLU A 154 3.80 -11.37 12.45
C GLU A 154 2.57 -11.31 11.53
N HIS A 155 1.43 -11.88 11.95
CA HIS A 155 0.19 -11.82 11.19
C HIS A 155 -0.34 -10.39 11.01
N GLU A 156 -0.09 -9.48 11.96
CA GLU A 156 -0.48 -8.05 11.82
C GLU A 156 0.36 -7.35 10.74
N ARG A 157 1.67 -7.64 10.69
CA ARG A 157 2.57 -7.13 9.64
C ARG A 157 2.17 -7.69 8.28
N ASN A 158 1.97 -9.01 8.23
CA ASN A 158 1.62 -9.72 7.01
C ASN A 158 0.25 -9.26 6.49
N ALA A 159 -0.72 -9.01 7.37
CA ALA A 159 -1.99 -8.38 7.04
C ALA A 159 -1.81 -7.02 6.35
N LEU A 160 -0.99 -6.11 6.88
CA LEU A 160 -0.74 -4.81 6.24
C LEU A 160 -0.06 -4.95 4.87
N LYS A 161 0.90 -5.87 4.74
CA LYS A 161 1.56 -6.17 3.45
C LYS A 161 0.55 -6.68 2.43
N LEU A 162 -0.29 -7.62 2.84
CA LEU A 162 -1.36 -8.19 2.03
C LEU A 162 -2.36 -7.13 1.59
N PHE A 163 -2.79 -6.25 2.49
CA PHE A 163 -3.69 -5.15 2.17
C PHE A 163 -3.10 -4.19 1.13
N ILE A 164 -1.85 -3.77 1.30
CA ILE A 164 -1.14 -2.91 0.33
C ILE A 164 -1.01 -3.59 -1.03
N TYR A 165 -0.68 -4.88 -1.04
CA TYR A 165 -0.59 -5.66 -2.28
C TYR A 165 -1.95 -5.77 -2.98
N LEU A 166 -3.01 -6.14 -2.27
CA LEU A 166 -4.36 -6.21 -2.84
C LEU A 166 -4.80 -4.86 -3.40
N LEU A 167 -4.54 -3.75 -2.71
CA LEU A 167 -4.79 -2.40 -3.25
C LEU A 167 -4.04 -2.14 -4.55
N THR A 168 -2.81 -2.67 -4.67
CA THR A 168 -1.93 -2.46 -5.83
C THR A 168 -2.42 -3.20 -7.07
N VAL A 169 -2.83 -4.46 -6.92
CA VAL A 169 -3.32 -5.28 -8.05
C VAL A 169 -4.80 -5.01 -8.36
N ARG A 170 -5.50 -4.28 -7.48
CA ARG A 170 -6.90 -3.91 -7.69
C ARG A 170 -7.07 -3.04 -8.93
N THR A 171 -7.92 -3.51 -9.84
CA THR A 171 -8.31 -2.72 -11.00
C THR A 171 -9.46 -1.76 -10.67
N ASN A 172 -9.64 -0.76 -11.53
CA ASN A 172 -10.78 0.15 -11.44
C ASN A 172 -12.07 -0.39 -12.09
N ARG A 173 -12.03 -1.60 -12.64
CA ARG A 173 -13.12 -2.19 -13.44
C ARG A 173 -14.07 -3.01 -12.58
N PHE A 174 -13.54 -3.66 -11.54
CA PHE A 174 -14.28 -4.60 -10.72
C PHE A 174 -14.31 -4.14 -9.26
N LYS A 175 -15.38 -4.51 -8.55
CA LYS A 175 -15.48 -4.32 -7.08
C LYS A 175 -14.69 -5.37 -6.29
N HIS A 176 -14.03 -6.28 -6.98
CA HIS A 176 -13.33 -7.42 -6.40
C HIS A 176 -11.97 -7.61 -7.05
N ILE A 177 -11.18 -8.48 -6.45
CA ILE A 177 -9.83 -8.82 -6.89
C ILE A 177 -9.73 -10.34 -6.90
N ASP A 178 -9.40 -10.94 -8.03
CA ASP A 178 -9.16 -12.38 -8.12
C ASP A 178 -7.66 -12.62 -8.14
N VAL A 179 -7.10 -13.24 -7.09
CA VAL A 179 -5.66 -13.48 -6.97
C VAL A 179 -5.38 -14.84 -6.32
N SER A 180 -4.33 -15.52 -6.78
CA SER A 180 -3.87 -16.78 -6.22
C SER A 180 -2.94 -16.60 -5.02
N ARG A 181 -2.86 -17.62 -4.16
CA ARG A 181 -1.98 -17.59 -2.98
C ARG A 181 -0.49 -17.50 -3.35
N ASN A 182 -0.06 -18.13 -4.44
CA ASN A 182 1.30 -18.00 -4.95
C ASN A 182 1.63 -16.57 -5.37
N ALA A 183 0.72 -15.88 -6.05
CA ALA A 183 0.93 -14.49 -6.44
C ALA A 183 1.06 -13.59 -5.21
N ILE A 184 0.22 -13.80 -4.18
CA ILE A 184 0.35 -13.12 -2.89
C ILE A 184 1.73 -13.41 -2.28
N SER A 185 2.12 -14.68 -2.18
CA SER A 185 3.38 -15.09 -1.55
C SER A 185 4.59 -14.50 -2.27
N LYS A 186 4.63 -14.54 -3.62
CA LYS A 186 5.70 -13.96 -4.44
C LYS A 186 5.84 -12.45 -4.21
N ALA A 187 4.74 -11.70 -4.29
CA ALA A 187 4.77 -10.24 -4.19
C ALA A 187 5.02 -9.72 -2.76
N THR A 188 4.49 -10.43 -1.76
CA THR A 188 4.55 -9.98 -0.36
C THR A 188 5.64 -10.67 0.45
N GLY A 189 6.17 -11.81 0.02
CA GLY A 189 7.06 -12.66 0.83
C GLY A 189 6.37 -13.29 2.04
N ILE A 190 5.05 -13.36 2.06
CA ILE A 190 4.28 -14.05 3.12
C ILE A 190 4.26 -15.54 2.77
N ASP A 191 4.56 -16.39 3.76
CA ASP A 191 4.45 -17.84 3.61
C ASP A 191 3.00 -18.27 3.37
N LEU A 192 2.78 -19.26 2.51
CA LEU A 192 1.43 -19.72 2.12
C LEU A 192 0.55 -20.07 3.33
N TYR A 193 1.14 -20.67 4.38
CA TYR A 193 0.41 -21.07 5.59
C TYR A 193 0.04 -19.88 6.48
N GLN A 194 0.73 -18.75 6.35
CA GLN A 194 0.47 -17.52 7.11
C GLN A 194 -0.55 -16.58 6.43
N ILE A 195 -0.97 -16.89 5.20
CA ILE A 195 -1.93 -16.07 4.45
C ILE A 195 -3.29 -16.06 5.14
N ASP A 196 -3.78 -17.23 5.61
CA ASP A 196 -5.12 -17.33 6.20
C ASP A 196 -5.23 -16.59 7.53
N ASP A 197 -4.21 -16.67 8.39
CA ASP A 197 -4.13 -15.87 9.62
C ASP A 197 -4.17 -14.36 9.32
N SER A 198 -3.45 -13.94 8.28
CA SER A 198 -3.39 -12.54 7.86
C SER A 198 -4.74 -12.07 7.27
N LEU A 199 -5.42 -12.92 6.50
CA LEU A 199 -6.74 -12.65 5.94
C LEU A 199 -7.81 -12.56 7.03
N GLY A 200 -7.83 -13.51 7.96
CA GLY A 200 -8.76 -13.50 9.09
C GLY A 200 -8.58 -12.25 9.94
N PHE A 201 -7.33 -11.83 10.17
CA PHE A 201 -7.05 -10.57 10.86
C PHE A 201 -7.55 -9.35 10.08
N LEU A 202 -7.32 -9.28 8.76
CA LEU A 202 -7.80 -8.18 7.90
C LEU A 202 -9.34 -8.08 7.88
N GLN A 203 -10.04 -9.21 7.83
CA GLN A 203 -11.49 -9.26 7.95
C GLN A 203 -11.94 -8.76 9.33
N GLY A 204 -11.29 -9.23 10.40
CA GLY A 204 -11.60 -8.81 11.77
C GLY A 204 -11.45 -7.31 12.02
N ILE A 205 -10.51 -6.64 11.35
CA ILE A 205 -10.33 -5.18 11.45
C ILE A 205 -11.07 -4.39 10.36
N GLY A 206 -11.86 -5.06 9.51
CA GLY A 206 -12.72 -4.42 8.50
C GLY A 206 -12.00 -3.82 7.29
N LEU A 207 -10.76 -4.25 6.99
CA LEU A 207 -10.05 -3.84 5.77
C LEU A 207 -10.37 -4.72 4.56
N ILE A 208 -10.85 -5.94 4.82
CA ILE A 208 -11.46 -6.84 3.84
C ILE A 208 -12.92 -7.05 4.25
N GLU A 209 -13.83 -6.82 3.31
CA GLU A 209 -15.28 -7.00 3.51
C GLU A 209 -15.68 -8.46 3.35
N ASP A 210 -15.14 -9.15 2.32
CA ASP A 210 -15.50 -10.53 2.02
C ASP A 210 -14.39 -11.26 1.24
N ILE A 211 -14.35 -12.58 1.35
CA ILE A 211 -13.42 -13.48 0.67
C ILE A 211 -14.19 -14.70 0.16
N LYS A 212 -14.16 -14.94 -1.16
CA LYS A 212 -14.82 -16.10 -1.79
C LYS A 212 -13.78 -16.99 -2.45
N SER A 213 -13.81 -18.28 -2.15
CA SER A 213 -13.02 -19.26 -2.89
C SER A 213 -13.56 -19.41 -4.31
N LYS A 214 -12.66 -19.40 -5.30
CA LYS A 214 -12.96 -19.63 -6.73
C LYS A 214 -12.41 -20.98 -7.21
N GLY A 215 -11.99 -21.84 -6.27
CA GLY A 215 -11.32 -23.09 -6.58
C GLY A 215 -9.83 -22.90 -6.85
N TYR A 216 -9.34 -23.48 -7.93
CA TYR A 216 -7.93 -23.46 -8.32
C TYR A 216 -7.78 -22.83 -9.70
N LEU A 217 -6.61 -22.26 -9.99
CA LEU A 217 -6.29 -21.77 -11.33
C LEU A 217 -6.42 -22.91 -12.36
N ALA A 218 -7.06 -22.64 -13.50
CA ALA A 218 -7.36 -23.65 -14.51
C ALA A 218 -6.11 -24.35 -15.09
N ARG A 219 -4.94 -23.69 -15.03
CA ARG A 219 -3.65 -24.22 -15.51
C ARG A 219 -2.87 -25.01 -14.47
N ALA A 220 -3.39 -25.14 -13.25
CA ALA A 220 -2.72 -25.87 -12.19
C ALA A 220 -2.84 -27.39 -12.46
N SER A 221 -1.73 -28.02 -12.84
CA SER A 221 -1.65 -29.48 -12.99
C SER A 221 -1.84 -30.22 -11.66
N GLN A 222 -1.69 -29.52 -10.54
CA GLN A 222 -1.86 -30.04 -9.18
C GLN A 222 -2.71 -29.07 -8.34
N HIS A 223 -3.67 -29.59 -7.59
CA HIS A 223 -4.49 -28.85 -6.61
C HIS A 223 -3.70 -28.47 -5.35
N SER A 224 -2.57 -27.79 -5.50
CA SER A 224 -1.76 -27.33 -4.37
C SER A 224 -2.30 -26.03 -3.78
N GLU A 225 -2.06 -25.81 -2.48
CA GLU A 225 -2.50 -24.62 -1.76
C GLU A 225 -2.11 -23.31 -2.44
N GLY A 226 -0.95 -23.27 -3.10
CA GLY A 226 -0.44 -22.12 -3.83
C GLY A 226 -1.32 -21.68 -5.01
N TYR A 227 -1.97 -22.64 -5.68
CA TYR A 227 -2.82 -22.37 -6.85
C TYR A 227 -4.27 -22.08 -6.51
N LYS A 228 -4.65 -22.08 -5.22
CA LYS A 228 -6.00 -21.67 -4.80
C LYS A 228 -6.25 -20.22 -5.19
N LEU A 229 -7.31 -20.02 -5.96
CA LEU A 229 -7.77 -18.72 -6.41
C LEU A 229 -8.86 -18.22 -5.46
N HIS A 230 -8.72 -16.99 -4.99
CA HIS A 230 -9.73 -16.34 -4.16
C HIS A 230 -10.12 -15.00 -4.76
N ARG A 231 -11.39 -14.65 -4.56
CA ARG A 231 -11.98 -13.35 -4.86
C ARG A 231 -12.06 -12.54 -3.57
N TYR A 232 -11.36 -11.42 -3.53
CA TYR A 232 -11.28 -10.52 -2.38
C TYR A 232 -12.11 -9.25 -2.63
N PHE A 233 -12.88 -8.84 -1.63
CA PHE A 233 -13.61 -7.56 -1.62
C PHE A 233 -12.97 -6.66 -0.57
N LEU A 234 -12.21 -5.66 -1.02
CA LEU A 234 -11.56 -4.71 -0.10
C LEU A 234 -12.55 -3.65 0.36
N VAL A 235 -12.26 -3.06 1.52
CA VAL A 235 -12.97 -1.89 2.01
C VAL A 235 -13.09 -0.81 0.93
N GLY A 236 -14.30 -0.28 0.78
CA GLY A 236 -14.64 0.78 -0.17
C GLY A 236 -14.80 0.33 -1.61
N SER A 237 -14.60 -0.95 -1.94
CA SER A 237 -14.66 -1.42 -3.34
C SER A 237 -16.04 -1.20 -3.97
N ALA A 238 -17.10 -1.11 -3.17
CA ALA A 238 -18.44 -0.70 -3.62
C ALA A 238 -18.46 0.67 -4.32
N GLY A 239 -17.60 1.61 -3.92
CA GLY A 239 -17.50 2.96 -4.48
C GLY A 239 -16.58 3.11 -5.69
N LEU A 240 -15.98 2.02 -6.20
CA LEU A 240 -15.06 2.06 -7.35
C LEU A 240 -15.75 2.03 -8.71
N VAL A 241 -16.85 1.29 -8.80
CA VAL A 241 -17.60 1.13 -10.05
C VAL A 241 -18.57 2.31 -10.13
N GLY A 242 -18.37 3.19 -11.11
CA GLY A 242 -19.34 4.24 -11.45
C GLY A 242 -20.69 3.60 -11.81
N LYS A 243 -21.73 4.41 -12.07
CA LYS A 243 -23.07 3.95 -12.46
C LYS A 243 -23.15 3.20 -13.82
N GLY A 244 -22.13 2.46 -14.23
CA GLY A 244 -22.15 1.50 -15.34
C GLY A 244 -21.94 0.10 -14.78
N GLY A 245 -22.88 -0.80 -15.03
CA GLY A 245 -22.94 -2.15 -14.46
C GLY A 245 -21.66 -2.97 -14.65
N ASP A 246 -21.53 -4.00 -13.82
CA ASP A 246 -20.42 -4.96 -13.85
C ASP A 246 -20.17 -5.44 -15.29
N VAL A 247 -19.04 -5.01 -15.87
CA VAL A 247 -18.56 -5.57 -17.14
C VAL A 247 -18.04 -6.96 -16.83
N ASN A 248 -18.47 -7.98 -17.57
CA ASN A 248 -18.19 -9.38 -17.30
C ASN A 248 -16.72 -9.69 -16.98
N ASP A 249 -16.55 -10.59 -15.99
CA ASP A 249 -15.29 -11.08 -15.40
C ASP A 249 -14.18 -11.33 -16.43
N VAL A 250 -13.17 -10.46 -16.48
CA VAL A 250 -11.90 -10.71 -17.17
C VAL A 250 -10.90 -11.17 -16.10
N ILE A 251 -10.53 -12.45 -16.14
CA ILE A 251 -9.46 -13.02 -15.32
C ILE A 251 -8.15 -12.36 -15.76
N ILE A 252 -7.52 -11.59 -14.88
CA ILE A 252 -6.20 -11.01 -15.14
C ILE A 252 -5.16 -11.97 -14.59
N ASP A 253 -4.70 -12.89 -15.44
CA ASP A 253 -3.39 -13.51 -15.26
C ASP A 253 -2.35 -12.45 -15.66
N ILE A 254 -1.64 -11.90 -14.68
CA ILE A 254 -0.44 -11.10 -14.94
C ILE A 254 0.66 -12.09 -15.34
N PRO A 255 1.21 -12.01 -16.57
CA PRO A 255 2.31 -12.88 -16.97
C PRO A 255 3.59 -12.55 -16.17
N ASP A 256 4.41 -13.58 -15.95
CA ASP A 256 5.67 -13.53 -15.19
C ASP A 256 6.63 -12.40 -15.55
#